data_AF-A0A2K4DFQ1-F1
#
_entry.id   AF-A0A2K4DFQ1-F1
#
_cell.length_a   1.000
_cell.length_b   1.000
_cell.length_c   1.000
_cell.angle_alpha   90.00
_cell.angle_beta   90.00
_cell.angle_gamma   90.00
#
_symmetry.space_group_name_H-M   'P 1'
#
loop_
_entity.id
_entity.type
_entity.pdbx_description
1 polymer ?
#
loop_
_entity_poly.entity_id
_entity_poly.type
_entity_poly.pdbx_seq_one_letter_code
_entity_poly.pdbx_strand_id
1 'polypeptide(L)'
;MKINKIFWLNIFMTILFLGFNVIVTYYPKLDDYFWLVPGLVISGIAVILSLTIAIMYKNLINEIIFLVNVILLLYYVYPLIYTFF
;
A
#
# COMPACT_ATOMS: atom_id res chain seq x y z
N MET A 1 1.12 -5.36 27.59
CA MET A 1 0.67 -5.30 26.18
C MET A 1 1.24 -4.05 25.50
N LYS A 2 2.36 -4.17 24.79
CA LYS A 2 3.01 -3.07 24.04
C LYS A 2 2.59 -3.08 22.55
N ILE A 3 1.33 -3.40 22.28
CA ILE A 3 0.81 -3.66 20.92
C ILE A 3 0.23 -2.42 20.23
N ASN A 4 0.09 -1.28 20.91
CA ASN A 4 -0.95 -0.34 20.49
C ASN A 4 -0.54 0.85 19.60
N LYS A 5 0.73 1.03 19.20
CA LYS A 5 1.11 2.18 18.35
C LYS A 5 1.44 1.78 16.92
N ILE A 6 2.27 0.75 16.77
CA ILE A 6 2.75 0.27 15.47
C ILE A 6 1.61 -0.38 14.67
N PHE A 7 0.73 -1.12 15.35
CA PHE A 7 -0.46 -1.70 14.73
C PHE A 7 -1.40 -0.64 14.15
N TRP A 8 -1.69 0.40 14.93
CA TRP A 8 -2.53 1.52 14.50
C TRP A 8 -1.89 2.34 13.39
N LEU A 9 -0.56 2.49 13.41
CA LEU A 9 0.17 3.09 12.30
C LEU A 9 -0.01 2.28 11.00
N ASN A 10 0.04 0.95 11.07
CA ASN A 10 -0.17 0.09 9.90
C ASN A 10 -1.56 0.31 9.28
N ILE A 11 -2.61 0.28 10.13
CA ILE A 11 -3.99 0.52 9.69
C ILE A 11 -4.13 1.90 9.06
N PHE A 12 -3.60 2.94 9.72
CA PHE A 12 -3.65 4.31 9.22
C PHE A 12 -2.97 4.45 7.86
N MET A 13 -1.79 3.86 7.69
CA MET A 13 -1.05 3.88 6.42
C MET A 13 -1.81 3.15 5.32
N THR A 14 -2.43 2.00 5.62
CA THR A 14 -3.26 1.27 4.64
C THR A 14 -4.50 2.07 4.24
N ILE A 15 -5.16 2.76 5.18
CA ILE A 15 -6.32 3.63 4.88
C ILE A 15 -5.90 4.82 4.01
N LEU A 16 -4.79 5.48 4.33
CA LEU A 16 -4.24 6.58 3.52
C LEU A 16 -3.95 6.13 2.09
N PHE A 17 -3.35 4.95 1.95
CA PHE A 17 -3.02 4.39 0.64
C PHE A 17 -4.27 4.01 -0.14
N LEU A 18 -5.30 3.48 0.52
CA LEU A 18 -6.61 3.23 -0.09
C LEU A 18 -7.26 4.55 -0.56
N GLY A 19 -7.23 5.59 0.27
CA GLY A 19 -7.77 6.91 -0.08
C GLY A 19 -7.05 7.54 -1.27
N PHE A 20 -5.72 7.42 -1.33
CA PHE A 20 -4.92 7.85 -2.50
C PHE A 20 -5.37 7.14 -3.77
N ASN A 21 -5.52 5.80 -3.74
CA ASN A 21 -6.01 5.02 -4.87
C ASN A 21 -7.38 5.51 -5.35
N VAL A 22 -8.33 5.72 -4.43
CA VAL A 22 -9.67 6.21 -4.76
C VAL A 22 -9.59 7.58 -5.44
N ILE A 23 -8.82 8.52 -4.89
CA ILE A 23 -8.69 9.87 -5.45
C ILE A 23 -8.14 9.81 -6.88
N VAL A 24 -7.09 9.04 -7.11
CA VAL A 24 -6.49 8.87 -8.44
C VAL A 24 -7.51 8.30 -9.43
N THR A 25 -8.21 7.22 -9.06
CA THR A 25 -9.18 6.55 -9.95
C THR A 25 -10.32 7.47 -10.40
N TYR A 26 -10.79 8.37 -9.53
CA TYR A 26 -11.91 9.26 -9.83
C TYR A 26 -11.50 10.65 -10.35
N TYR A 27 -10.20 10.97 -10.37
CA TYR A 27 -9.67 12.22 -10.92
C TYR A 27 -8.65 11.97 -12.05
N PRO A 28 -9.12 11.60 -13.26
CA PRO A 28 -8.27 11.20 -14.38
C PRO A 28 -7.29 12.30 -14.86
N LYS A 29 -7.61 13.59 -14.63
CA LYS A 29 -6.68 14.69 -14.94
C LYS A 29 -5.43 14.72 -14.06
N LEU A 30 -5.44 14.04 -12.91
CA LEU A 30 -4.28 13.82 -12.04
C LEU A 30 -3.51 12.54 -12.43
N ASP A 31 -4.19 11.63 -13.13
CA ASP A 31 -3.76 10.28 -13.47
C ASP A 31 -2.76 10.26 -14.64
N ASP A 32 -2.81 11.26 -15.53
CA ASP A 32 -1.96 11.26 -16.74
C ASP A 32 -0.44 11.23 -16.44
N TYR A 33 0.01 11.69 -15.25
CA TYR A 33 1.44 11.70 -14.90
C TYR A 33 1.77 11.48 -13.41
N PHE A 34 0.81 11.63 -12.47
CA PHE A 34 1.11 11.75 -11.04
C PHE A 34 0.70 10.55 -10.17
N TRP A 35 0.12 9.50 -10.75
CA TRP A 35 -0.34 8.35 -9.98
C TRP A 35 0.71 7.26 -9.77
N LEU A 36 1.49 6.96 -10.82
CA LEU A 36 2.32 5.76 -10.86
C LEU A 36 3.51 5.86 -9.90
N VAL A 37 4.32 6.92 -10.03
CA VAL A 37 5.56 7.08 -9.24
C VAL A 37 5.25 7.30 -7.75
N PRO A 38 4.36 8.24 -7.35
CA PRO A 38 3.99 8.38 -5.94
C PRO A 38 3.27 7.14 -5.40
N GLY A 39 2.41 6.50 -6.19
CA GLY A 39 1.72 5.27 -5.82
C GLY A 39 2.68 4.10 -5.57
N LEU A 40 3.73 3.96 -6.39
CA LEU A 40 4.81 2.99 -6.18
C LEU A 40 5.61 3.24 -4.90
N VAL A 41 5.95 4.49 -4.63
CA VAL A 41 6.72 4.85 -3.42
C VAL A 41 5.88 4.56 -2.17
N ILE A 42 4.61 4.97 -2.15
CA ILE A 42 3.71 4.78 -1.00
C ILE A 42 3.42 3.28 -0.80
N SER A 43 3.13 2.54 -1.88
CA SER A 43 2.88 1.10 -1.83
C SER A 43 4.11 0.32 -1.35
N GLY A 44 5.31 0.66 -1.83
CA GLY A 44 6.57 0.05 -1.38
C GLY A 44 6.81 0.26 0.12
N ILE A 45 6.63 1.50 0.60
CA ILE A 45 6.76 1.82 2.04
C ILE A 45 5.72 1.04 2.87
N ALA A 46 4.47 0.98 2.41
CA ALA A 46 3.39 0.25 3.09
C ALA A 46 3.66 -1.26 3.15
N VAL A 47 4.18 -1.87 2.09
CA VAL A 47 4.57 -3.29 2.06
C VAL A 47 5.71 -3.57 3.04
N ILE A 48 6.76 -2.73 3.07
CA ILE A 48 7.89 -2.91 4.00
C ILE A 48 7.44 -2.77 5.46
N LEU A 49 6.61 -1.77 5.76
CA LEU A 49 6.05 -1.56 7.10
C LEU A 49 5.13 -2.72 7.51
N SER A 50 4.21 -3.13 6.64
CA SER A 50 3.30 -4.23 6.98
C SER A 50 4.02 -5.57 7.11
N LEU A 51 5.08 -5.82 6.32
CA LEU A 51 5.93 -7.02 6.45
C LEU A 51 6.66 -7.05 7.79
N THR A 52 7.32 -5.95 8.16
CA THR A 52 8.04 -5.85 9.44
C THR A 52 7.09 -6.08 10.62
N ILE A 53 5.86 -5.57 10.54
CA ILE A 53 4.82 -5.74 11.57
C ILE A 53 4.27 -7.17 11.61
N ALA A 54 4.03 -7.79 10.44
CA ALA A 54 3.59 -9.18 10.34
C ALA A 54 4.63 -10.13 10.95
N ILE A 55 5.92 -9.92 10.68
CA ILE A 55 7.02 -10.72 11.24
C ILE A 55 7.11 -10.56 12.76
N MET A 56 7.01 -9.33 13.28
CA MET A 56 7.17 -9.07 14.72
C MET A 56 5.99 -9.54 15.57
N TYR A 57 4.76 -9.40 15.08
CA TYR A 57 3.55 -9.60 15.89
C TYR A 57 2.75 -10.86 15.52
N LYS A 58 3.15 -11.62 14.48
CA LYS A 58 2.60 -12.93 14.06
C LYS A 58 1.09 -13.07 14.32
N ASN A 59 0.32 -12.10 13.85
CA ASN A 59 -1.12 -12.04 14.05
C ASN A 59 -1.78 -12.10 12.67
N LEU A 60 -2.82 -12.92 12.55
CA LEU A 60 -3.60 -13.13 11.33
C LEU A 60 -4.03 -11.79 10.70
N ILE A 61 -4.44 -10.82 11.51
CA ILE A 61 -4.85 -9.50 11.02
C ILE A 61 -3.69 -8.77 10.30
N ASN A 62 -2.47 -8.84 10.85
CA ASN A 62 -1.30 -8.19 10.25
C ASN A 62 -0.86 -8.89 8.96
N GLU A 63 -0.99 -10.20 8.90
CA GLU A 63 -0.70 -10.99 7.70
C GLU A 63 -1.70 -10.66 6.57
N ILE A 64 -2.99 -10.51 6.90
CA ILE A 64 -4.01 -10.06 5.95
C ILE A 64 -3.70 -8.64 5.45
N ILE A 65 -3.34 -7.70 6.34
CA ILE A 65 -2.97 -6.33 5.95
C ILE A 65 -1.75 -6.34 5.02
N PHE A 66 -0.74 -7.16 5.33
CA PHE A 66 0.42 -7.33 4.47
C PHE A 66 0.02 -7.85 3.07
N LEU A 67 -0.82 -8.89 3.01
CA LEU A 67 -1.30 -9.45 1.74
C LEU A 67 -2.05 -8.40 0.89
N VAL A 68 -2.91 -7.59 1.52
CA VAL A 68 -3.63 -6.50 0.84
C VAL A 68 -2.65 -5.48 0.26
N ASN A 69 -1.65 -5.06 1.04
CA ASN A 69 -0.64 -4.11 0.56
C ASN A 69 0.19 -4.69 -0.60
N VAL A 70 0.46 -6.00 -0.61
CA VAL A 70 1.12 -6.69 -1.73
C VAL A 70 0.25 -6.66 -2.99
N ILE A 71 -1.04 -6.98 -2.89
CA ILE A 71 -1.98 -6.93 -4.04
C ILE A 71 -2.03 -5.51 -4.63
N LEU A 72 -2.08 -4.49 -3.78
CA LEU A 72 -2.07 -3.10 -4.22
C LEU A 72 -0.74 -2.69 -4.85
N LEU A 73 0.41 -3.17 -4.34
CA LEU A 73 1.70 -2.96 -5.02
C LEU A 73 1.69 -3.57 -6.43
N LEU A 74 1.16 -4.79 -6.57
CA LEU A 74 1.04 -5.44 -7.89
C LEU A 74 0.18 -4.63 -8.86
N TYR A 75 -0.87 -3.95 -8.36
CA TYR A 75 -1.66 -3.04 -9.18
C TYR A 75 -0.82 -1.89 -9.78
N TYR A 76 0.14 -1.33 -9.02
CA TYR A 76 1.03 -0.28 -9.55
C TYR A 76 2.20 -0.82 -10.38
N VAL A 77 2.61 -2.07 -10.15
CA VAL A 77 3.66 -2.73 -10.96
C VAL A 77 3.11 -3.23 -12.30
N TYR A 78 1.83 -3.60 -12.37
CA TYR A 78 1.21 -4.14 -13.58
C TYR A 78 1.36 -3.22 -14.82
N PRO A 79 1.05 -1.90 -14.75
CA PRO A 79 1.28 -0.99 -15.87
C PRO A 79 2.74 -0.92 -16.29
N LEU A 80 3.70 -0.93 -15.35
CA LEU A 80 5.13 -0.88 -15.68
C LEU A 80 5.57 -2.08 -16.54
N ILE A 81 4.99 -3.25 -16.31
CA ILE A 81 5.33 -4.46 -17.05
C ILE A 81 4.64 -4.49 -18.42
N TYR A 82 3.39 -3.99 -18.52
CA TYR A 82 2.55 -4.16 -19.71
C TYR A 82 2.45 -2.92 -20.61
N THR A 83 2.85 -1.73 -20.15
CA THR A 83 2.81 -0.49 -20.95
C THR A 83 4.17 0.10 -21.29
N PHE A 84 5.24 -0.30 -20.58
CA PHE A 84 6.61 0.18 -20.84
C PHE A 84 7.54 -0.87 -21.48
N PHE A 85 7.08 -2.11 -21.68
CA PHE A 85 7.77 -3.17 -22.42
C PHE A 85 6.99 -3.59 -23.66
#